data_AF-A0A3M6TN92-F1
#
_entry.id   AF-A0A3M6TN92-F1
#
_cell.length_a   1.000
_cell.length_b   1.000
_cell.length_c   1.000
_cell.angle_alpha   90.00
_cell.angle_beta   90.00
_cell.angle_gamma   90.00
#
_symmetry.space_group_name_H-M   'P 1'
#
loop_
_entity.id
_entity.type
_entity.pdbx_description
1 polymer ?
#
loop_
_entity_poly.entity_id
_entity_poly.type
_entity_poly.pdbx_seq_one_letter_code
_entity_poly.pdbx_strand_id
1 'polypeptide(L)'
;TLKSFLGYLVLPIWEGTTNVLSLDVLRSISKSQGLVLKAFHADVSNKLSRACAFRPALKVIKEKVQSSMNTLLSPKNYELLSDSLPARDVAFSLARIYMASLLIEHASWEEAEEQDVEAAK
;
A
#
# COMPACT_ATOMS: atom_id res chain seq x y z
N THR A 1 0.65 27.54 -14.20
CA THR A 1 1.72 26.54 -14.02
C THR A 1 2.54 26.77 -12.75
N LEU A 2 3.12 27.95 -12.50
CA LEU A 2 3.89 28.22 -11.25
C LEU A 2 3.04 28.28 -9.95
N LYS A 3 1.86 28.92 -9.98
CA LYS A 3 0.94 28.97 -8.83
C LYS A 3 0.44 27.60 -8.37
N SER A 4 0.25 26.67 -9.31
CA SER A 4 -0.10 25.28 -9.01
C SER A 4 1.05 24.61 -8.24
N PHE A 5 2.28 24.76 -8.74
CA PHE A 5 3.47 24.17 -8.15
C PHE A 5 3.77 24.66 -6.72
N LEU A 6 3.61 25.95 -6.45
CA LEU A 6 3.77 26.52 -5.10
C LEU A 6 2.70 26.03 -4.11
N GLY A 7 1.48 25.76 -4.58
CA GLY A 7 0.43 25.16 -3.74
C GLY A 7 0.77 23.74 -3.29
N TYR A 8 1.38 22.92 -4.17
CA TYR A 8 1.76 21.54 -3.85
C TYR A 8 2.86 21.43 -2.78
N LEU A 9 3.75 22.41 -2.67
CA LEU A 9 4.87 22.40 -1.71
C LEU A 9 4.41 22.51 -0.24
N VAL A 10 3.20 23.00 0.00
CA VAL A 10 2.64 23.16 1.36
C VAL A 10 2.05 21.84 1.89
N LEU A 11 1.57 20.97 1.00
CA LEU A 11 0.90 19.72 1.34
C LEU A 11 1.74 18.78 2.24
N PRO A 12 3.04 18.55 2.00
CA PRO A 12 3.84 17.67 2.84
C PRO A 12 4.34 18.33 4.13
N ILE A 13 3.89 19.55 4.48
CA ILE A 13 4.39 20.31 5.64
C ILE A 13 3.27 20.63 6.64
N TRP A 14 2.12 21.12 6.17
CA TRP A 14 1.16 21.82 7.02
C TRP A 14 0.26 20.92 7.89
N GLU A 15 0.09 19.65 7.55
CA GLU A 15 -0.67 18.67 8.37
C GLU A 15 0.24 17.59 8.99
N GLY A 16 1.51 17.95 9.17
CA GLY A 16 2.57 17.05 9.59
C GLY A 16 3.48 16.71 8.42
N THR A 17 4.78 16.71 8.69
CA THR A 17 5.75 16.34 7.65
C THR A 17 5.59 14.87 7.28
N THR A 18 5.99 14.50 6.06
CA THR A 18 6.00 13.09 5.63
C THR A 18 6.69 12.18 6.66
N ASN A 19 7.75 12.65 7.31
CA ASN A 19 8.45 11.90 8.35
C ASN A 19 7.60 11.74 9.62
N VAL A 20 6.93 12.81 10.07
CA VAL A 20 6.04 12.76 11.26
C VAL A 20 4.85 11.83 11.01
N LEU A 21 4.22 11.91 9.83
CA LEU A 21 3.12 11.01 9.47
C LEU A 21 3.60 9.56 9.32
N SER A 22 4.83 9.34 8.85
CA SER A 22 5.42 8.00 8.78
C SER A 22 5.66 7.41 10.18
N LEU A 23 6.09 8.23 11.15
CA LEU A 23 6.19 7.80 12.54
C LEU A 23 4.81 7.51 13.14
N ASP A 24 3.78 8.24 12.74
CA ASP A 24 2.42 8.00 13.19
C ASP A 24 1.86 6.63 12.71
N VAL A 25 2.28 6.18 11.53
CA VAL A 25 1.99 4.81 11.04
C VAL A 25 2.58 3.78 11.99
N LEU A 26 3.88 3.89 12.34
CA LEU A 26 4.52 2.97 13.28
C LEU A 26 3.86 3.03 14.68
N ARG A 27 3.52 4.24 15.15
CA ARG A 27 2.79 4.43 16.40
C ARG A 27 1.44 3.71 16.40
N SER A 28 0.69 3.79 15.30
CA SER A 28 -0.60 3.12 15.14
C SER A 28 -0.48 1.60 15.13
N ILE A 29 0.57 1.08 14.49
CA ILE A 29 0.91 -0.35 14.49
C ILE A 29 1.25 -0.82 15.90
N SER A 30 2.13 -0.09 16.61
CA SER A 30 2.55 -0.42 17.97
C SER A 30 1.38 -0.36 18.96
N LYS A 31 0.58 0.71 18.93
CA LYS A 31 -0.58 0.91 19.80
C LYS A 31 -1.64 -0.19 19.63
N SER A 32 -1.81 -0.68 18.40
CA SER A 32 -2.74 -1.78 18.10
C SER A 32 -2.13 -3.17 18.28
N GLN A 33 -0.88 -3.29 18.77
CA GLN A 33 -0.17 -4.57 18.89
C GLN A 33 -0.15 -5.36 17.56
N GLY A 34 -0.04 -4.65 16.44
CA GLY A 34 -0.03 -5.23 15.10
C GLY A 34 -1.40 -5.68 14.57
N LEU A 35 -2.51 -5.47 15.30
CA LEU A 35 -3.85 -5.81 14.82
C LEU A 35 -4.23 -5.04 13.55
N VAL A 36 -3.80 -3.78 13.44
CA VAL A 36 -4.04 -2.97 12.23
C VAL A 36 -3.35 -3.56 11.00
N LEU A 37 -2.15 -4.13 11.14
CA LEU A 37 -1.44 -4.80 10.04
C LEU A 37 -2.14 -6.09 9.63
N LYS A 38 -2.70 -6.85 10.58
CA LYS A 38 -3.50 -8.04 10.28
C LYS A 38 -4.76 -7.68 9.50
N ALA A 39 -5.46 -6.61 9.91
CA ALA A 39 -6.63 -6.11 9.20
C ALA A 39 -6.27 -5.64 7.78
N PHE A 40 -5.18 -4.88 7.65
CA PHE A 40 -4.66 -4.45 6.35
C PHE A 40 -4.31 -5.62 5.44
N HIS A 41 -3.63 -6.65 5.96
CA HIS A 41 -3.33 -7.87 5.22
C HIS A 41 -4.60 -8.58 4.74
N ALA A 42 -5.57 -8.79 5.63
CA ALA A 42 -6.83 -9.45 5.29
C ALA A 42 -7.59 -8.70 4.20
N ASP A 43 -7.64 -7.36 4.29
CA ASP A 43 -8.30 -6.52 3.31
C ASP A 43 -7.64 -6.61 1.92
N VAL A 44 -6.30 -6.48 1.85
CA VAL A 44 -5.54 -6.63 0.60
C VAL A 44 -5.74 -8.03 0.01
N SER A 45 -5.62 -9.09 0.81
CA SER A 45 -5.80 -10.46 0.33
C SER A 45 -7.21 -10.71 -0.19
N ASN A 46 -8.25 -10.14 0.44
CA ASN A 46 -9.64 -10.25 -0.02
C ASN A 46 -9.87 -9.54 -1.37
N LYS A 47 -9.28 -8.36 -1.57
CA LYS A 47 -9.34 -7.66 -2.86
C LYS A 47 -8.67 -8.48 -3.96
N LEU A 48 -7.48 -8.99 -3.68
CA LEU A 48 -6.71 -9.82 -4.62
C LEU A 48 -7.36 -11.17 -4.92
N SER A 49 -8.08 -11.78 -3.96
CA SER A 49 -8.80 -13.03 -4.21
C SER A 49 -10.00 -12.81 -5.14
N ARG A 50 -10.74 -11.72 -4.95
CA ARG A 50 -11.89 -11.36 -5.79
C ARG A 50 -11.46 -11.05 -7.21
N ALA A 51 -10.42 -10.23 -7.39
CA ALA A 51 -9.96 -9.81 -8.71
C ALA A 51 -9.53 -10.97 -9.64
N CYS A 52 -8.89 -12.00 -9.08
CA CYS A 52 -8.46 -13.18 -9.85
C CYS A 52 -9.58 -14.11 -10.29
N ALA A 53 -10.78 -14.02 -9.69
CA ALA A 53 -11.90 -14.83 -10.12
C ALA A 53 -12.38 -14.43 -11.54
N PHE A 54 -12.18 -13.16 -11.92
CA PHE A 54 -12.74 -12.58 -13.14
C PHE A 54 -11.73 -12.51 -14.29
N ARG A 55 -10.44 -12.27 -14.01
CA ARG A 55 -9.41 -12.09 -15.06
C ARG A 55 -8.09 -12.81 -14.73
N PRO A 56 -7.74 -13.91 -15.44
CA PRO A 56 -6.49 -14.65 -15.23
C PRO A 56 -5.22 -13.84 -15.49
N ALA A 57 -5.28 -12.82 -16.36
CA ALA A 57 -4.15 -11.95 -16.68
C ALA A 57 -3.58 -11.19 -15.47
N LEU A 58 -4.40 -10.97 -14.43
CA LEU A 58 -4.00 -10.28 -13.20
C LEU A 58 -3.25 -11.18 -12.20
N LYS A 59 -3.14 -12.49 -12.49
CA LYS A 59 -2.58 -13.48 -11.55
C LYS A 59 -1.10 -13.21 -11.23
N VAL A 60 -0.29 -12.87 -12.22
CA VAL A 60 1.15 -12.61 -12.04
C VAL A 60 1.37 -11.39 -11.15
N ILE A 61 0.60 -10.33 -11.36
CA ILE A 61 0.70 -9.08 -10.60
C ILE A 61 0.26 -9.32 -9.15
N LYS A 62 -0.85 -10.05 -8.95
CA LYS A 62 -1.29 -10.48 -7.63
C LYS A 62 -0.19 -11.21 -6.87
N GLU A 63 0.47 -12.17 -7.49
CA GLU A 63 1.55 -12.95 -6.84
C GLU A 63 2.70 -12.04 -6.40
N LYS A 64 3.05 -11.03 -7.21
CA LYS A 64 4.05 -10.01 -6.88
C LYS A 64 3.64 -9.13 -5.70
N VAL A 65 2.39 -8.69 -5.65
CA VAL A 65 1.85 -7.89 -4.53
C VAL A 65 1.81 -8.73 -3.25
N GLN A 66 1.34 -9.98 -3.33
CA GLN A 66 1.30 -10.88 -2.17
C GLN A 66 2.70 -11.21 -1.66
N SER A 67 3.68 -11.43 -2.56
CA SER A 67 5.08 -11.64 -2.19
C SER A 67 5.68 -10.41 -1.49
N SER A 68 5.38 -9.21 -2.00
CA SER A 68 5.82 -7.94 -1.38
C SER A 68 5.21 -7.76 0.01
N MET A 69 3.93 -8.10 0.17
CA MET A 69 3.24 -8.07 1.46
C MET A 69 3.81 -9.08 2.46
N ASN A 70 4.05 -10.31 2.02
CA ASN A 70 4.66 -11.34 2.86
C ASN A 70 6.09 -10.96 3.28
N THR A 71 6.85 -10.32 2.39
CA THR A 71 8.18 -9.82 2.70
C THR A 71 8.11 -8.74 3.78
N LEU A 72 7.23 -7.74 3.61
CA LEU A 72 7.05 -6.66 4.57
C LEU A 72 6.65 -7.17 5.95
N LEU A 73 5.77 -8.17 6.01
CA LEU A 73 5.30 -8.78 7.26
C LEU A 73 6.19 -9.91 7.79
N SER A 74 7.32 -10.20 7.13
CA SER A 74 8.19 -11.28 7.58
C SER A 74 8.75 -10.98 8.99
N PRO A 75 8.97 -12.01 9.83
CA PRO A 75 9.48 -11.82 11.19
C PRO A 75 10.80 -11.02 11.24
N LYS A 76 11.63 -11.16 10.20
CA LYS A 76 12.90 -10.42 10.05
C LYS A 76 12.69 -8.90 9.97
N ASN A 77 11.55 -8.46 9.42
CA ASN A 77 11.21 -7.05 9.28
C ASN A 77 10.38 -6.53 10.46
N TYR A 78 10.01 -7.39 11.42
CA TYR A 78 9.23 -6.96 12.59
C TYR A 78 10.06 -6.12 13.56
N GLU A 79 11.38 -6.36 13.64
CA GLU A 79 12.31 -5.49 14.35
C GLU A 79 12.34 -4.08 13.73
N LEU A 80 12.26 -3.99 12.39
CA LEU A 80 12.18 -2.71 11.67
C LEU A 80 10.87 -1.97 11.95
N LEU A 81 9.77 -2.66 12.25
CA LEU A 81 8.49 -2.02 12.60
C LEU A 81 8.52 -1.39 14.02
N SER A 82 9.48 -1.80 14.85
CA SER A 82 9.70 -1.26 16.19
C SER A 82 10.77 -0.16 16.20
N ASP A 83 11.55 -0.03 15.13
CA ASP A 83 12.53 1.03 14.92
C ASP A 83 11.90 2.21 14.16
N SER A 84 12.23 3.44 14.59
CA SER A 84 11.79 4.68 13.95
C SER A 84 12.56 5.01 12.66
N LEU A 85 13.76 4.45 12.48
CA LEU A 85 14.63 4.73 11.32
C LEU A 85 13.99 4.36 9.96
N PRO A 86 13.34 3.20 9.79
CA PRO A 86 12.70 2.81 8.53
C PRO A 86 11.24 3.29 8.39
N ALA A 87 10.73 4.16 9.28
CA ALA A 87 9.31 4.53 9.34
C ALA A 87 8.74 4.97 7.99
N ARG A 88 9.50 5.80 7.27
CA ARG A 88 9.12 6.32 5.95
C ARG A 88 9.02 5.21 4.91
N ASP A 89 10.01 4.33 4.87
CA ASP A 89 10.07 3.26 3.88
C ASP A 89 9.00 2.20 4.13
N VAL A 90 8.67 1.94 5.40
CA VAL A 90 7.52 1.12 5.79
C VAL A 90 6.21 1.76 5.33
N ALA A 91 6.01 3.05 5.62
CA ALA A 91 4.79 3.76 5.23
C ALA A 91 4.57 3.76 3.70
N PHE A 92 5.61 4.04 2.92
CA PHE A 92 5.52 3.98 1.45
C PHE A 92 5.33 2.56 0.92
N SER A 93 5.88 1.54 1.59
CA SER A 93 5.67 0.15 1.18
C SER A 93 4.22 -0.28 1.41
N LEU A 94 3.62 0.07 2.55
CA LEU A 94 2.19 -0.12 2.80
C LEU A 94 1.34 0.63 1.77
N ALA A 95 1.65 1.89 1.50
CA ALA A 95 0.93 2.69 0.50
C ALA A 95 0.98 2.06 -0.89
N ARG A 96 2.16 1.62 -1.35
CA ARG A 96 2.32 0.96 -2.66
C ARG A 96 1.56 -0.35 -2.77
N ILE A 97 1.60 -1.18 -1.72
CA ILE A 97 0.84 -2.44 -1.68
C ILE A 97 -0.65 -2.14 -1.78
N TYR A 98 -1.14 -1.15 -1.03
CA TYR A 98 -2.55 -0.78 -1.04
C TYR A 98 -2.99 -0.23 -2.39
N MET A 99 -2.23 0.71 -2.98
CA MET A 99 -2.49 1.24 -4.32
C MET A 99 -2.53 0.12 -5.37
N ALA A 100 -1.57 -0.80 -5.34
CA ALA A 100 -1.55 -1.94 -6.26
C ALA A 100 -2.79 -2.83 -6.09
N SER A 101 -3.24 -3.07 -4.85
CA SER A 101 -4.45 -3.85 -4.59
C SER A 101 -5.72 -3.19 -5.16
N LEU A 102 -5.79 -1.86 -5.10
CA LEU A 102 -6.91 -1.09 -5.67
C LEU A 102 -6.89 -1.07 -7.19
N LEU A 103 -5.72 -0.92 -7.81
CA LEU A 103 -5.56 -0.99 -9.26
C LEU A 103 -5.95 -2.37 -9.80
N ILE A 104 -5.53 -3.44 -9.13
CA ILE A 104 -5.90 -4.82 -9.49
C ILE A 104 -7.40 -5.04 -9.30
N GLU A 105 -8.00 -4.51 -8.23
CA GLU A 105 -9.45 -4.59 -8.01
C GLU A 105 -10.21 -3.85 -9.12
N HIS A 106 -9.78 -2.64 -9.48
CA HIS A 106 -10.40 -1.86 -10.56
C HIS A 106 -10.29 -2.56 -11.91
N ALA A 107 -9.10 -3.06 -12.27
CA ALA A 107 -8.86 -3.80 -13.50
C ALA A 107 -9.65 -5.11 -13.63
N SER A 108 -10.25 -5.58 -12.53
CA SER A 108 -11.08 -6.79 -12.48
C SER A 108 -12.57 -6.54 -12.68
N TRP A 109 -13.00 -5.28 -12.76
CA TRP A 109 -14.40 -4.92 -13.02
C TRP A 109 -14.83 -5.35 -14.43
N GLU A 110 -16.15 -5.50 -14.61
CA GLU A 110 -16.73 -5.95 -15.88
C GLU A 110 -16.48 -4.91 -16.98
N GLU A 111 -16.59 -3.62 -16.63
CA GLU A 111 -16.41 -2.48 -17.51
C GLU A 111 -14.94 -2.06 -17.71
N ALA A 112 -13.98 -2.72 -17.07
CA ALA A 112 -12.58 -2.31 -17.11
C ALA A 112 -11.96 -2.55 -18.50
N GLU A 113 -11.26 -1.54 -19.01
CA GLU A 113 -10.60 -1.57 -20.32
C GLU A 113 -9.22 -2.25 -20.25
N GLU A 114 -8.60 -2.50 -21.41
CA GLU A 114 -7.22 -3.00 -21.47
C GLU A 114 -6.21 -2.03 -20.84
N GLN A 115 -6.50 -0.71 -20.87
CA GLN A 115 -5.68 0.31 -20.23
C GLN A 115 -5.63 0.16 -18.72
N ASP A 116 -6.74 -0.26 -18.09
CA ASP A 116 -6.82 -0.48 -16.65
C ASP A 116 -5.99 -1.70 -16.23
N VAL A 117 -5.99 -2.75 -17.08
CA VAL A 117 -5.15 -3.94 -16.90
C VAL A 117 -3.68 -3.61 -17.05
N GLU A 118 -3.31 -2.75 -18.00
CA GLU A 118 -1.93 -2.31 -18.19
C GLU A 118 -1.46 -1.41 -17.03
N ALA A 119 -2.30 -0.50 -16.55
CA ALA A 119 -2.00 0.37 -15.42
C ALA A 119 -1.77 -0.41 -14.11
N ALA A 120 -2.36 -1.61 -13.98
CA ALA A 120 -2.19 -2.47 -12.82
C ALA A 120 -0.88 -3.29 -12.83
N LYS A 121 -0.19 -3.44 -13.96
CA LYS A 121 1.05 -4.25 -14.10
C LYS A 121 2.27 -3.64 -13.41
#